data_AF-A0A960TIQ3-F1
#
_entry.id   AF-A0A960TIQ3-F1
#
_cell.length_a   1.000
_cell.length_b   1.000
_cell.length_c   1.000
_cell.angle_alpha   90.00
_cell.angle_beta   90.00
_cell.angle_gamma   90.00
#
_symmetry.space_group_name_H-M   'P 1'
#
loop_
_entity.id
_entity.type
_entity.pdbx_description
1 polymer ?
#
loop_
_entity_poly.entity_id
_entity_poly.type
_entity_poly.pdbx_seq_one_letter_code
_entity_poly.pdbx_strand_id
1 'polypeptide(L)' 'MNIHKAVDKAYENKSLKEIADSPVDALEGISAADAEKLKAAFNIKTVRDLAELKYFRWARAIVDLSGVEE' A
#
# COMPACT_ATOMS: atom_id res chain seq x y z
N MET A 1 -5.74 -9.97 9.17
CA MET A 1 -4.59 -9.06 8.92
C MET A 1 -4.36 -8.25 10.18
N ASN A 2 -3.13 -8.22 10.71
CA ASN A 2 -2.82 -7.41 11.91
C ASN A 2 -2.13 -6.13 11.44
N ILE A 3 -2.80 -4.99 11.62
CA ILE A 3 -2.42 -3.71 11.00
C ILE A 3 -1.07 -3.21 11.55
N HIS A 4 -0.78 -3.49 12.82
CA HIS A 4 0.50 -3.18 13.45
C HIS A 4 1.71 -3.88 12.80
N LYS A 5 1.49 -5.01 12.13
CA LYS A 5 2.54 -5.72 11.37
C LYS A 5 2.58 -5.34 9.89
N ALA A 6 1.67 -4.48 9.43
CA ALA A 6 1.61 -4.06 8.04
C ALA A 6 2.22 -2.67 7.83
N VAL A 7 2.51 -1.95 8.92
CA VAL A 7 3.03 -0.59 8.92
C VAL A 7 4.34 -0.54 9.69
N ASP A 8 5.21 0.39 9.31
CA ASP A 8 6.45 0.63 10.03
C ASP A 8 6.16 1.02 11.49
N LYS A 9 7.10 0.71 12.40
CA LYS A 9 6.96 0.96 13.85
C LYS A 9 6.60 2.41 14.17
N ALA A 10 7.05 3.36 13.35
CA ALA A 10 6.73 4.78 13.51
C ALA A 10 5.23 5.10 13.28
N TYR A 11 4.48 4.20 12.64
CA TYR A 11 3.07 4.39 12.26
C TYR A 11 2.11 3.47 13.02
N GLU A 12 2.60 2.52 13.83
CA GLU A 12 1.78 1.58 14.62
C GLU A 12 0.79 2.25 15.57
N ASN A 13 1.09 3.46 16.06
CA ASN A 13 0.24 4.20 17.00
C ASN A 13 -0.67 5.25 16.32
N LYS A 14 -0.64 5.35 14.99
CA LYS A 14 -1.44 6.32 14.24
C LYS A 14 -2.82 5.75 13.89
N SER A 15 -3.78 6.65 13.66
CA SER A 15 -5.09 6.23 13.17
C SER A 15 -5.01 5.70 11.74
N LEU A 16 -5.89 4.76 11.37
CA LEU A 16 -5.95 4.20 10.00
C LEU A 16 -6.08 5.29 8.92
N LYS A 17 -6.77 6.39 9.24
CA LYS A 17 -6.90 7.54 8.35
C LYS A 17 -5.55 8.23 8.13
N GLU A 18 -4.77 8.41 9.19
CA GLU A 18 -3.42 8.99 9.09
C GLU A 18 -2.48 8.06 8.33
N ILE A 19 -2.58 6.74 8.55
CA ILE A 19 -1.79 5.75 7.82
C ILE A 19 -2.14 5.76 6.33
N ALA A 20 -3.43 5.88 5.99
CA ALA A 20 -3.86 5.96 4.59
C ALA A 20 -3.29 7.20 3.87
N ASP A 21 -3.21 8.33 4.58
CA ASP A 21 -2.67 9.58 4.05
C ASP A 21 -1.15 9.73 4.27
N SER A 22 -0.50 8.74 4.90
CA SER A 22 0.95 8.66 5.09
C SER A 22 1.64 8.20 3.79
N PRO A 23 2.95 8.48 3.65
CA PRO A 23 3.70 8.05 2.48
C PRO A 23 3.78 6.52 2.39
N VAL A 24 4.03 5.99 1.18
CA VAL A 24 4.05 4.53 0.98
C VAL A 24 5.18 3.81 1.74
N ASP A 25 6.25 4.51 2.14
CA ASP A 25 7.29 3.95 3.03
C ASP A 25 6.80 3.71 4.46
N ALA A 26 5.61 4.21 4.82
CA ALA A 26 4.96 3.87 6.08
C ALA A 26 4.51 2.41 6.15
N LEU A 27 4.47 1.69 5.02
CA LEU A 27 4.19 0.26 4.98
C LEU A 27 5.45 -0.53 5.28
N GLU A 28 5.33 -1.54 6.14
CA GLU A 28 6.48 -2.39 6.49
C GLU A 28 7.03 -3.08 5.23
N GLY A 29 8.34 -2.95 5.02
CA GLY A 29 9.03 -3.54 3.87
C GLY A 29 9.15 -2.64 2.63
N ILE A 30 8.61 -1.41 2.66
CA ILE A 30 8.84 -0.41 1.60
C ILE A 30 9.90 0.59 2.07
N SER A 31 11.07 0.57 1.42
CA SER A 31 12.11 1.56 1.70
C SER A 31 11.81 2.90 1.02
N ALA A 32 12.40 3.99 1.51
CA ALA A 32 12.28 5.31 0.88
C ALA A 32 12.67 5.30 -0.61
N ALA A 33 13.70 4.53 -0.99
CA ALA A 33 14.11 4.38 -2.39
C ALA A 33 13.04 3.71 -3.27
N ASP A 34 12.26 2.77 -2.72
CA ASP A 34 11.18 2.11 -3.45
C ASP A 34 9.93 3.01 -3.52
N ALA A 35 9.68 3.79 -2.45
CA ALA A 35 8.67 4.84 -2.47
C ALA A 35 8.95 5.89 -3.57
N GLU A 36 10.21 6.29 -3.76
CA GLU A 36 10.61 7.19 -4.85
C GLU A 36 10.36 6.60 -6.24
N LYS A 37 10.63 5.31 -6.44
CA LYS A 37 10.34 4.63 -7.71
C LYS A 37 8.84 4.55 -7.99
N LEU A 38 8.02 4.24 -6.99
CA LEU A 38 6.56 4.23 -7.11
C LEU A 38 6.02 5.61 -7.49
N LYS A 39 6.57 6.66 -6.86
CA LYS A 39 6.28 8.05 -7.22
C LYS A 39 6.72 8.39 -8.63
N ALA A 40 7.91 7.98 -9.06
CA ALA A 40 8.40 8.27 -10.41
C ALA A 40 7.61 7.54 -11.50
N ALA A 41 7.23 6.28 -11.27
CA ALA A 41 6.55 5.45 -12.25
C ALA A 41 5.05 5.74 -12.37
N PHE A 42 4.38 5.98 -11.24
CA PHE A 42 2.91 6.04 -11.17
C PHE A 42 2.39 7.29 -10.45
N ASN A 43 3.26 8.22 -10.04
CA ASN A 43 2.93 9.40 -9.22
C ASN A 43 2.31 9.05 -7.85
N ILE A 44 2.59 7.84 -7.35
CA ILE A 44 2.10 7.35 -6.07
C ILE A 44 2.90 7.98 -4.93
N LYS A 45 2.20 8.66 -4.02
CA LYS A 45 2.81 9.33 -2.86
C LYS A 45 2.38 8.73 -1.55
N THR A 46 1.12 8.32 -1.44
CA THR A 46 0.51 7.87 -0.18
C THR A 46 0.01 6.43 -0.28
N VAL A 47 -0.23 5.80 0.86
CA VAL A 47 -0.85 4.47 0.94
C VAL A 47 -2.21 4.46 0.24
N ARG A 48 -2.98 5.54 0.37
CA ARG A 48 -4.23 5.73 -0.37
C ARG A 48 -4.01 5.71 -1.88
N ASP A 49 -3.06 6.49 -2.38
CA ASP A 49 -2.78 6.56 -3.82
C ASP A 49 -2.39 5.17 -4.39
N LEU A 50 -1.58 4.42 -3.64
CA LEU A 50 -1.23 3.04 -3.99
C LEU A 50 -2.46 2.13 -4.09
N ALA A 51 -3.40 2.24 -3.14
CA ALA A 51 -4.64 1.46 -3.13
C ALA A 51 -5.65 1.91 -4.21
N GLU A 52 -5.59 3.16 -4.65
CA GLU A 52 -6.47 3.70 -5.68
C GLU A 52 -5.95 3.47 -7.11
N LEU A 53 -4.69 3.06 -7.26
CA LEU A 53 -4.11 2.72 -8.56
C LEU A 53 -4.90 1.61 -9.25
N LYS A 54 -5.38 1.89 -10.47
CA LYS A 54 -6.18 0.95 -11.28
C LYS A 54 -5.51 -0.42 -11.47
N TYR A 55 -4.19 -0.44 -11.69
CA TYR A 55 -3.44 -1.68 -11.89
C TYR A 55 -3.38 -2.52 -10.63
N PHE A 56 -3.28 -1.88 -9.47
CA PHE A 56 -3.28 -2.56 -8.18
C PHE A 56 -4.65 -3.16 -7.87
N ARG A 57 -5.73 -2.42 -8.17
CA ARG A 57 -7.11 -2.92 -8.06
C ARG A 57 -7.37 -4.11 -8.98
N TRP A 58 -6.94 -4.03 -10.24
CA TRP A 58 -7.08 -5.15 -11.19
C TRP A 58 -6.27 -6.36 -10.74
N ALA A 59 -4.99 -6.19 -10.40
CA ALA A 59 -4.16 -7.28 -9.90
C ALA A 59 -4.76 -7.93 -8.65
N ARG A 60 -5.25 -7.12 -7.70
CA ARG A 60 -5.92 -7.63 -6.51
C ARG A 60 -7.18 -8.41 -6.85
N ALA A 61 -8.03 -7.89 -7.74
CA ALA A 61 -9.24 -8.57 -8.16
C ALA A 61 -8.96 -9.89 -8.89
N ILE A 62 -7.96 -9.93 -9.78
CA ILE A 62 -7.54 -11.15 -10.48
C ILE A 62 -7.09 -12.22 -9.49
N VAL A 63 -6.24 -11.86 -8.52
CA VAL A 63 -5.77 -12.82 -7.52
C VAL A 63 -6.93 -13.31 -6.64
N ASP A 64 -7.85 -12.44 -6.25
CA ASP A 64 -9.02 -12.79 -5.45
C ASP A 64 -9.93 -13.77 -6.20
N LEU A 65 -10.19 -13.50 -7.49
CA LEU A 65 -11.03 -14.33 -8.35
C LEU A 65 -10.38 -15.65 -8.76
N SER A 66 -9.04 -15.70 -8.87
CA SER A 66 -8.32 -16.94 -9.23
C SER A 66 -8.53 -18.10 -8.25
N GLY A 67 -8.96 -17.81 -7.01
CA GLY A 67 -9.33 -18.84 -6.03
C GLY A 67 -10.78 -19.32 -6.14
N VAL A 68 -11.60 -18.66 -6.96
CA VAL A 68 -13.04 -18.94 -7.17
C VAL A 68 -13.30 -19.45 -8.59
N GLU A 69 -12.39 -19.19 -9.53
CA GLU A 69 -12.37 -19.79 -10.85
C GLU A 69 -11.93 -21.26 -10.74
N GLU A 70 -12.88 -22.18 -10.96
CA GLU A 70 -12.68 -23.63 -11.15
C GLU A 70 -12.73 -23.98 -12.64
#